data_AF-A0A5N6ZLC7-F1
#
_entry.id   AF-A0A5N6ZLC7-F1
#
_cell.length_a   1.000
_cell.length_b   1.000
_cell.length_c   1.000
_cell.angle_alpha   90.00
_cell.angle_beta   90.00
_cell.angle_gamma   90.00
#
_symmetry.space_group_name_H-M   'P 1'
#
loop_
_entity.id
_entity.type
_entity.pdbx_description
1 polymer ?
#
loop_
_entity_poly.entity_id
_entity_poly.type
_entity_poly.pdbx_seq_one_letter_code
_entity_poly.pdbx_strand_id
1 'polypeptide(L)'
;MIALGIRSISRLPLTGNRVRDDSSSCSGNVSITTQKDADALNDCETINGSVVITSAASGSISISKVQHIHGPFTVEGTSSLNAISVSNLETVSGSIAITNNGALNSLSLANLESIGGGLSIRGNGGLTVALGSLEKINGNLMLTGNFNQISLSSLENVYGKTQIQSSGSFSCSSLDKLVSEKHAFKGPFSCSEKESGLSPGAKAGIAVGVIIGVILIVLLIWFCIRRQKKSAGLAGVTAAGTAVVVGNDIEKGDEQEMPTSISNSSPSSQVSPSPPADVEAAATSSIPRKPVSPPPQAVPAALVPGDRASRILSNPDDPSLFLRPMPMRQPSESEVPMLDSYNVHEAPPAEVGRSQEGLFELDAGPVRGTHQQVMHHG
;
A
#
# COMPACT_ATOMS: atom_id res chain seq x y z
N MET A 1 -11.34 -23.46 86.66
CA MET A 1 -11.00 -22.19 85.96
C MET A 1 -10.28 -22.56 84.65
N ILE A 2 -10.40 -21.75 83.58
CA ILE A 2 -9.99 -22.14 82.22
C ILE A 2 -8.56 -21.71 81.92
N ALA A 3 -7.76 -22.60 81.29
CA ALA A 3 -6.48 -22.25 80.69
C ALA A 3 -6.10 -23.24 79.55
N LEU A 4 -6.58 -23.00 78.32
CA LEU A 4 -6.06 -23.70 77.14
C LEU A 4 -4.80 -22.98 76.64
N GLY A 5 -3.63 -23.56 76.89
CA GLY A 5 -2.36 -23.09 76.33
C GLY A 5 -2.24 -23.45 74.84
N ILE A 6 -2.58 -22.53 73.94
CA ILE A 6 -2.48 -22.73 72.49
C ILE A 6 -1.00 -22.82 72.09
N ARG A 7 -0.61 -23.92 71.43
CA ARG A 7 0.74 -24.05 70.86
C ARG A 7 0.86 -23.19 69.60
N SER A 8 1.85 -22.31 69.55
CA SER A 8 2.19 -21.53 68.36
C SER A 8 2.63 -22.45 67.22
N ILE A 9 1.74 -22.67 66.24
CA ILE A 9 2.12 -23.26 64.95
C ILE A 9 2.74 -22.13 64.11
N SER A 10 4.06 -22.18 63.93
CA SER A 10 4.78 -21.28 63.04
C SER A 10 4.21 -21.40 61.62
N ARG A 11 3.48 -20.38 61.17
CA ARG A 11 3.01 -20.31 59.79
C ARG A 11 4.23 -20.11 58.89
N LEU A 12 4.70 -21.19 58.24
CA LEU A 12 5.53 -21.01 57.06
C LEU A 12 4.72 -20.18 56.06
N PRO A 13 5.30 -19.14 55.45
CA PRO A 13 4.69 -18.57 54.26
C PRO A 13 4.73 -19.66 53.19
N LEU A 14 3.56 -20.21 52.85
CA LEU A 14 3.41 -20.89 51.57
C LEU A 14 3.62 -19.82 50.51
N THR A 15 4.86 -19.71 50.03
CA THR A 15 5.21 -19.15 48.72
C THR A 15 4.59 -20.07 47.68
N GLY A 16 3.25 -20.03 47.58
CA GLY A 16 2.50 -20.69 46.53
C GLY A 16 3.01 -20.10 45.24
N ASN A 17 3.82 -20.88 44.53
CA ASN A 17 4.51 -20.46 43.33
C ASN A 17 3.46 -20.34 42.22
N ARG A 18 2.74 -19.21 42.24
CA ARG A 18 1.95 -18.72 41.12
C ARG A 18 2.93 -18.35 40.02
N VAL A 19 3.37 -19.40 39.31
CA VAL A 19 3.42 -19.36 37.86
C VAL A 19 2.13 -18.64 37.45
N ARG A 20 2.27 -17.42 36.95
CA ARG A 20 1.19 -16.83 36.19
C ARG A 20 1.12 -17.65 34.92
N ASP A 21 -0.08 -18.04 34.52
CA ASP A 21 -0.32 -18.43 33.14
C ASP A 21 -0.24 -17.15 32.29
N ASP A 22 0.99 -16.66 32.07
CA ASP A 22 1.27 -15.51 31.20
C ASP A 22 0.89 -15.85 29.73
N SER A 23 0.73 -17.14 29.43
CA SER A 23 0.03 -17.70 28.27
C SER A 23 -1.43 -17.22 28.09
N SER A 24 -2.12 -16.83 29.18
CA SER A 24 -3.54 -16.44 29.13
C SER A 24 -3.76 -15.14 28.34
N SER A 25 -2.83 -14.18 28.40
CA SER A 25 -2.87 -12.95 27.61
C SER A 25 -2.77 -13.22 26.10
N CYS A 26 -1.91 -14.16 25.72
CA CYS A 26 -1.67 -14.51 24.31
C CYS A 26 -2.77 -15.43 23.74
N SER A 27 -3.42 -16.23 24.60
CA SER A 27 -4.41 -17.23 24.17
C SER A 27 -5.80 -16.66 23.86
N GLY A 28 -6.07 -15.40 24.19
CA GLY A 28 -7.39 -14.78 24.06
C GLY A 28 -7.46 -13.63 23.04
N ASN A 29 -8.62 -12.97 23.01
CA ASN A 29 -8.78 -11.68 22.31
C ASN A 29 -8.14 -10.57 23.14
N VAL A 30 -7.35 -9.71 22.49
CA VAL A 30 -6.53 -8.68 23.12
C VAL A 30 -7.07 -7.30 22.77
N SER A 31 -7.30 -6.46 23.78
CA SER A 31 -7.76 -5.07 23.64
C SER A 31 -6.70 -4.11 24.16
N ILE A 32 -6.08 -3.33 23.28
CA ILE A 32 -4.97 -2.42 23.59
C ILE A 32 -5.51 -0.99 23.64
N THR A 33 -5.34 -0.29 24.76
CA THR A 33 -5.73 1.12 24.93
C THR A 33 -4.53 2.02 25.24
N THR A 34 -3.47 1.46 25.80
CA THR A 34 -2.25 2.14 26.22
C THR A 34 -1.02 1.34 25.82
N GLN A 35 0.16 1.98 25.78
CA GLN A 35 1.43 1.27 25.58
C GLN A 35 1.61 0.14 26.62
N LYS A 36 1.16 0.32 27.86
CA LYS A 36 1.25 -0.71 28.91
C LYS A 36 0.47 -1.99 28.58
N ASP A 37 -0.64 -1.87 27.85
CA ASP A 37 -1.42 -3.04 27.42
C ASP A 37 -0.71 -3.80 26.29
N ALA A 38 0.03 -3.08 25.42
CA ALA A 38 0.94 -3.66 24.44
C ALA A 38 2.21 -4.25 25.11
N ASP A 39 2.71 -3.62 26.17
CA ASP A 39 3.88 -4.10 26.92
C ASP A 39 3.59 -5.44 27.61
N ALA A 40 2.34 -5.70 28.00
CA ALA A 40 1.87 -6.98 28.52
C ALA A 40 1.85 -8.11 27.45
N LEU A 41 2.08 -7.79 26.18
CA LEU A 41 2.25 -8.74 25.07
C LEU A 41 3.72 -8.99 24.74
N ASN A 42 4.66 -8.36 25.46
CA ASN A 42 6.10 -8.56 25.25
C ASN A 42 6.61 -9.94 25.73
N ASP A 43 5.74 -10.91 26.02
CA ASP A 43 6.13 -12.33 26.11
C ASP A 43 5.26 -13.23 25.21
N CYS A 44 4.42 -12.63 24.36
CA CYS A 44 3.68 -13.30 23.29
C CYS A 44 4.46 -13.24 21.97
N GLU A 45 4.80 -14.40 21.41
CA GLU A 45 5.25 -14.55 20.03
C GLU A 45 4.06 -14.71 19.07
N THR A 46 3.05 -15.48 19.49
CA THR A 46 1.79 -15.70 18.77
C THR A 46 0.60 -15.25 19.62
N ILE A 47 -0.38 -14.58 19.01
CA ILE A 47 -1.69 -14.29 19.62
C ILE A 47 -2.77 -15.14 18.94
N ASN A 48 -3.48 -15.93 19.73
CA ASN A 48 -4.50 -16.87 19.22
C ASN A 48 -5.86 -16.21 18.91
N GLY A 49 -6.16 -15.07 19.53
CA GLY A 49 -7.40 -14.32 19.30
C GLY A 49 -7.26 -13.10 18.39
N SER A 50 -8.31 -12.27 18.37
CA SER A 50 -8.30 -10.96 17.69
C SER A 50 -7.49 -9.93 18.49
N VAL A 51 -6.76 -9.05 17.81
CA VAL A 51 -6.13 -7.86 18.41
C VAL A 51 -6.91 -6.62 18.01
N VAL A 52 -7.36 -5.83 18.99
CA VAL A 52 -8.10 -4.58 18.77
C VAL A 52 -7.40 -3.43 19.50
N ILE A 53 -6.94 -2.44 18.75
CA ILE A 53 -6.55 -1.14 19.32
C ILE A 53 -7.85 -0.32 19.48
N THR A 54 -8.17 0.03 20.72
CA THR A 54 -9.46 0.67 21.06
C THR A 54 -9.49 2.14 20.64
N SER A 55 -10.67 2.69 20.38
CA SER A 55 -10.83 4.11 19.99
C SER A 55 -10.35 5.12 21.05
N ALA A 56 -10.16 4.68 22.30
CA ALA A 56 -9.56 5.46 23.39
C ALA A 56 -8.01 5.48 23.36
N ALA A 57 -7.38 4.73 22.44
CA ALA A 57 -5.94 4.73 22.26
C ALA A 57 -5.39 6.10 21.87
N SER A 58 -4.23 6.44 22.41
CA SER A 58 -3.60 7.75 22.25
C SER A 58 -2.07 7.68 22.30
N GLY A 59 -1.40 8.72 21.79
CA GLY A 59 0.06 8.79 21.76
C GLY A 59 0.64 7.92 20.66
N SER A 60 1.37 6.87 21.04
CA SER A 60 1.97 5.87 20.15
C SER A 60 1.86 4.49 20.80
N ILE A 61 1.67 3.44 19.99
CA ILE A 61 1.63 2.05 20.45
C ILE A 61 2.69 1.23 19.69
N SER A 62 3.52 0.49 20.42
CA SER A 62 4.52 -0.45 19.89
C SER A 62 4.31 -1.85 20.47
N ILE A 63 4.26 -2.85 19.60
CA ILE A 63 4.17 -4.28 19.94
C ILE A 63 5.39 -4.95 19.32
N SER A 64 6.34 -5.38 20.14
CA SER A 64 7.74 -5.58 19.69
C SER A 64 8.20 -7.04 19.53
N LYS A 65 7.35 -8.02 19.88
CA LYS A 65 7.68 -9.46 19.85
C LYS A 65 6.65 -10.36 19.14
N VAL A 66 5.42 -9.88 18.93
CA VAL A 66 4.36 -10.65 18.28
C VAL A 66 4.69 -10.79 16.79
N GLN A 67 4.94 -12.03 16.35
CA GLN A 67 5.19 -12.42 14.97
C GLN A 67 3.92 -12.91 14.26
N HIS A 68 2.96 -13.49 15.00
CA HIS A 68 1.77 -14.11 14.41
C HIS A 68 0.49 -13.71 15.17
N ILE A 69 -0.58 -13.40 14.42
CA ILE A 69 -1.92 -13.18 14.98
C ILE A 69 -2.91 -14.08 14.24
N HIS A 70 -3.58 -15.00 14.95
CA HIS A 70 -4.57 -15.89 14.34
C HIS A 70 -5.95 -15.25 14.13
N GLY A 71 -6.32 -14.26 14.95
CA GLY A 71 -7.51 -13.44 14.72
C GLY A 71 -7.30 -12.29 13.72
N PRO A 72 -8.30 -11.41 13.56
CA PRO A 72 -8.13 -10.12 12.89
C PRO A 72 -7.32 -9.13 13.74
N PHE A 73 -6.68 -8.17 13.07
CA PHE A 73 -6.04 -7.00 13.68
C PHE A 73 -6.81 -5.73 13.30
N THR A 74 -7.43 -5.07 14.28
CA THR A 74 -8.35 -3.94 14.06
C THR A 74 -7.90 -2.69 14.81
N VAL A 75 -7.95 -1.55 14.12
CA VAL A 75 -7.64 -0.21 14.63
C VAL A 75 -8.72 0.74 14.09
N GLU A 76 -9.70 1.10 14.91
CA GLU A 76 -10.82 1.95 14.44
C GLU A 76 -11.11 3.15 15.35
N GLY A 77 -11.25 4.32 14.71
CA GLY A 77 -11.75 5.54 15.34
C GLY A 77 -10.81 6.18 16.36
N THR A 78 -9.50 5.84 16.34
CA THR A 78 -8.52 6.38 17.28
C THR A 78 -8.23 7.85 16.92
N SER A 79 -8.81 8.79 17.67
CA SER A 79 -8.70 10.23 17.38
C SER A 79 -7.36 10.85 17.79
N SER A 80 -6.67 10.21 18.74
CA SER A 80 -5.50 10.77 19.44
C SER A 80 -4.23 9.89 19.34
N LEU A 81 -4.30 8.82 18.53
CA LEU A 81 -3.19 7.90 18.27
C LEU A 81 -2.44 8.33 17.00
N ASN A 82 -1.14 8.56 17.13
CA ASN A 82 -0.29 9.16 16.09
C ASN A 82 0.50 8.09 15.33
N ALA A 83 0.99 7.07 16.05
CA ALA A 83 1.82 6.01 15.50
C ALA A 83 1.46 4.62 16.04
N ILE A 84 1.53 3.62 15.16
CA ILE A 84 1.48 2.20 15.50
C ILE A 84 2.73 1.52 14.94
N SER A 85 3.44 0.75 15.76
CA SER A 85 4.57 -0.07 15.35
C SER A 85 4.35 -1.52 15.73
N VAL A 86 4.23 -2.39 14.73
CA VAL A 86 4.24 -3.85 14.90
C VAL A 86 5.25 -4.41 13.90
N SER A 87 6.51 -3.98 14.03
CA SER A 87 7.55 -4.22 13.02
C SER A 87 7.79 -5.69 12.72
N ASN A 88 7.66 -6.53 13.75
CA ASN A 88 8.03 -7.94 13.72
C ASN A 88 6.84 -8.87 13.41
N LEU A 89 5.65 -8.32 13.13
CA LEU A 89 4.47 -9.10 12.75
C LEU A 89 4.63 -9.58 11.31
N GLU A 90 4.76 -10.89 11.14
CA GLU A 90 4.96 -11.58 9.86
C GLU A 90 3.63 -12.05 9.26
N THR A 91 2.72 -12.58 10.10
CA THR A 91 1.46 -13.16 9.63
C THR A 91 0.24 -12.71 10.43
N VAL A 92 -0.86 -12.44 9.71
CA VAL A 92 -2.20 -12.28 10.30
C VAL A 92 -3.13 -13.26 9.61
N SER A 93 -3.60 -14.30 10.30
CA SER A 93 -4.51 -15.29 9.71
C SER A 93 -5.92 -14.70 9.46
N GLY A 94 -6.33 -13.70 10.27
CA GLY A 94 -7.55 -12.93 10.04
C GLY A 94 -7.39 -11.77 9.05
N SER A 95 -8.32 -10.82 9.11
CA SER A 95 -8.26 -9.58 8.31
C SER A 95 -7.58 -8.44 9.09
N ILE A 96 -6.94 -7.52 8.36
CA ILE A 96 -6.40 -6.27 8.91
C ILE A 96 -7.34 -5.11 8.55
N ALA A 97 -7.83 -4.39 9.56
CA ALA A 97 -8.72 -3.24 9.40
C ALA A 97 -8.17 -2.02 10.13
N ILE A 98 -7.81 -0.97 9.39
CA ILE A 98 -7.25 0.28 9.94
C ILE A 98 -8.09 1.44 9.40
N THR A 99 -9.08 1.87 10.17
CA THR A 99 -10.18 2.72 9.71
C THR A 99 -10.42 3.96 10.56
N ASN A 100 -10.61 5.10 9.89
CA ASN A 100 -11.06 6.37 10.48
C ASN A 100 -10.13 6.96 11.57
N ASN A 101 -8.84 6.61 11.57
CA ASN A 101 -7.87 7.04 12.57
C ASN A 101 -7.25 8.38 12.15
N GLY A 102 -7.93 9.49 12.49
CA GLY A 102 -7.65 10.81 11.94
C GLY A 102 -6.25 11.38 12.23
N ALA A 103 -5.67 11.07 13.40
CA ALA A 103 -4.31 11.50 13.78
C ALA A 103 -3.20 10.53 13.35
N LEU A 104 -3.55 9.31 12.92
CA LEU A 104 -2.60 8.25 12.62
C LEU A 104 -1.82 8.59 11.35
N ASN A 105 -0.53 8.86 11.52
CA ASN A 105 0.40 9.26 10.46
C ASN A 105 1.50 8.23 10.21
N SER A 106 1.83 7.41 11.21
CA SER A 106 2.81 6.34 11.11
C SER A 106 2.20 4.97 11.40
N LEU A 107 2.47 4.00 10.52
CA LEU A 107 2.13 2.59 10.68
C LEU A 107 3.33 1.77 10.19
N SER A 108 4.00 1.06 11.11
CA SER A 108 5.07 0.12 10.78
C SER A 108 4.55 -1.32 10.85
N LEU A 109 4.56 -1.98 9.70
CA LEU A 109 4.25 -3.40 9.49
C LEU A 109 5.37 -4.00 8.60
N ALA A 110 6.62 -3.75 9.01
CA ALA A 110 7.79 -3.89 8.15
C ALA A 110 8.04 -5.34 7.68
N ASN A 111 7.82 -6.32 8.56
CA ASN A 111 8.02 -7.73 8.25
C ASN A 111 6.73 -8.45 7.83
N LEU A 112 5.61 -7.75 7.62
CA LEU A 112 4.32 -8.40 7.35
C LEU A 112 4.31 -9.00 5.94
N GLU A 113 4.38 -10.33 5.85
CA GLU A 113 4.44 -11.12 4.62
C GLU A 113 3.06 -11.61 4.15
N SER A 114 2.17 -11.98 5.08
CA SER A 114 0.95 -12.73 4.73
C SER A 114 -0.29 -12.34 5.54
N ILE A 115 -1.40 -12.13 4.83
CA ILE A 115 -2.73 -11.85 5.39
C ILE A 115 -3.71 -12.94 4.91
N GLY A 116 -4.23 -13.74 5.85
CA GLY A 116 -5.19 -14.81 5.61
C GLY A 116 -6.63 -14.34 5.38
N GLY A 117 -6.96 -13.12 5.82
CA GLY A 117 -8.17 -12.38 5.46
C GLY A 117 -7.92 -11.27 4.44
N GLY A 118 -8.68 -10.18 4.52
CA GLY A 118 -8.48 -8.98 3.69
C GLY A 118 -7.69 -7.88 4.41
N LEU A 119 -7.18 -6.92 3.63
CA LEU A 119 -6.55 -5.69 4.12
C LEU A 119 -7.45 -4.48 3.78
N SER A 120 -7.87 -3.73 4.79
CA SER A 120 -8.74 -2.56 4.66
C SER A 120 -8.14 -1.34 5.37
N ILE A 121 -7.53 -0.42 4.63
CA ILE A 121 -6.99 0.85 5.15
C ILE A 121 -7.84 2.00 4.60
N ARG A 122 -8.66 2.64 5.44
CA ARG A 122 -9.58 3.71 5.01
C ARG A 122 -9.66 4.90 5.95
N GLY A 123 -9.61 6.12 5.42
CA GLY A 123 -9.94 7.33 6.20
C GLY A 123 -8.89 7.76 7.23
N ASN A 124 -7.65 7.30 7.09
CA ASN A 124 -6.52 7.72 7.93
C ASN A 124 -5.78 8.85 7.20
N GLY A 125 -6.03 10.09 7.59
CA GLY A 125 -5.79 11.28 6.73
C GLY A 125 -4.33 11.61 6.44
N GLY A 126 -3.40 11.25 7.34
CA GLY A 126 -1.96 11.50 7.19
C GLY A 126 -1.11 10.25 7.02
N LEU A 127 -1.73 9.08 6.79
CA LEU A 127 -1.05 7.79 6.90
C LEU A 127 -0.24 7.44 5.64
N THR A 128 1.07 7.27 5.80
CA THR A 128 1.93 6.66 4.77
C THR A 128 1.88 5.13 4.88
N VAL A 129 1.67 4.44 3.76
CA VAL A 129 1.52 2.96 3.73
C VAL A 129 2.73 2.32 3.07
N ALA A 130 3.63 1.77 3.89
CA ALA A 130 4.80 1.02 3.46
C ALA A 130 4.64 -0.46 3.85
N LEU A 131 4.23 -1.29 2.89
CA LEU A 131 4.03 -2.74 3.03
C LEU A 131 4.98 -3.45 2.07
N GLY A 132 6.27 -3.14 2.19
CA GLY A 132 7.30 -3.56 1.23
C GLY A 132 7.43 -5.07 1.11
N SER A 133 7.31 -5.77 2.24
CA SER A 133 7.48 -7.22 2.40
C SER A 133 6.19 -8.02 2.20
N LEU A 134 5.03 -7.37 2.02
CA LEU A 134 3.74 -8.04 1.94
C LEU A 134 3.59 -8.79 0.62
N GLU A 135 3.68 -10.12 0.67
CA GLU A 135 3.65 -11.02 -0.48
C GLU A 135 2.23 -11.47 -0.82
N LYS A 136 1.41 -11.73 0.20
CA LYS A 136 0.16 -12.49 0.04
C LYS A 136 -1.03 -11.92 0.83
N ILE A 137 -2.18 -11.82 0.16
CA ILE A 137 -3.48 -11.47 0.72
C ILE A 137 -4.54 -12.46 0.18
N ASN A 138 -5.07 -13.33 1.03
CA ASN A 138 -6.11 -14.29 0.64
C ASN A 138 -7.48 -13.63 0.40
N GLY A 139 -7.76 -12.49 1.05
CA GLY A 139 -8.99 -11.71 0.90
C GLY A 139 -8.86 -10.50 -0.03
N ASN A 140 -9.74 -9.52 0.18
CA ASN A 140 -9.76 -8.26 -0.57
C ASN A 140 -8.65 -7.31 -0.12
N LEU A 141 -8.14 -6.49 -1.05
CA LEU A 141 -7.25 -5.35 -0.77
C LEU A 141 -8.03 -4.05 -1.02
N MET A 142 -8.38 -3.32 0.04
CA MET A 142 -9.09 -2.05 -0.04
C MET A 142 -8.28 -0.92 0.61
N LEU A 143 -7.78 0.01 -0.22
CA LEU A 143 -7.06 1.20 0.23
C LEU A 143 -7.87 2.45 -0.17
N THR A 144 -8.23 3.32 0.77
CA THR A 144 -9.05 4.52 0.47
C THR A 144 -8.67 5.71 1.35
N GLY A 145 -7.98 6.72 0.80
CA GLY A 145 -7.45 7.82 1.60
C GLY A 145 -6.76 8.92 0.80
N ASN A 146 -5.85 9.65 1.47
CA ASN A 146 -4.96 10.63 0.85
C ASN A 146 -3.53 10.08 0.88
N PHE A 147 -3.24 9.11 0.02
CA PHE A 147 -1.93 8.48 -0.02
C PHE A 147 -1.02 9.22 -1.00
N ASN A 148 0.19 9.56 -0.55
CA ASN A 148 1.25 10.11 -1.39
C ASN A 148 2.18 9.01 -1.92
N GLN A 149 2.32 7.93 -1.16
CA GLN A 149 3.06 6.72 -1.52
C GLN A 149 2.35 5.49 -0.95
N ILE A 150 2.29 4.43 -1.76
CA ILE A 150 1.88 3.08 -1.35
C ILE A 150 2.98 2.15 -1.85
N SER A 151 3.68 1.44 -0.97
CA SER A 151 4.70 0.46 -1.35
C SER A 151 4.19 -0.97 -1.12
N LEU A 152 4.28 -1.80 -2.16
CA LEU A 152 3.80 -3.20 -2.22
C LEU A 152 4.79 -4.05 -3.05
N SER A 153 6.10 -3.87 -2.83
CA SER A 153 7.17 -4.40 -3.70
C SER A 153 7.20 -5.93 -3.80
N SER A 154 7.06 -6.65 -2.69
CA SER A 154 7.08 -8.11 -2.68
C SER A 154 5.75 -8.73 -3.15
N LEU A 155 4.65 -7.98 -3.22
CA LEU A 155 3.30 -8.51 -3.47
C LEU A 155 3.20 -9.40 -4.72
N GLU A 156 2.79 -10.66 -4.52
CA GLU A 156 2.68 -11.69 -5.55
C GLU A 156 1.26 -12.23 -5.75
N ASN A 157 0.44 -12.21 -4.69
CA ASN A 157 -0.84 -12.90 -4.68
C ASN A 157 -1.90 -12.17 -3.85
N VAL A 158 -2.85 -11.49 -4.52
CA VAL A 158 -4.12 -11.04 -3.94
C VAL A 158 -5.26 -11.81 -4.58
N TYR A 159 -5.94 -12.65 -3.81
CA TYR A 159 -6.98 -13.54 -4.34
C TYR A 159 -8.37 -12.88 -4.38
N GLY A 160 -8.65 -11.92 -3.50
CA GLY A 160 -9.89 -11.13 -3.52
C GLY A 160 -9.87 -9.94 -4.47
N LYS A 161 -10.89 -9.09 -4.37
CA LYS A 161 -10.99 -7.82 -5.10
C LYS A 161 -9.92 -6.85 -4.59
N THR A 162 -9.23 -6.19 -5.52
CA THR A 162 -8.38 -5.02 -5.22
C THR A 162 -9.10 -3.74 -5.60
N GLN A 163 -9.23 -2.82 -4.65
CA GLN A 163 -9.78 -1.48 -4.86
C GLN A 163 -8.90 -0.44 -4.16
N ILE A 164 -8.21 0.39 -4.95
CA ILE A 164 -7.31 1.43 -4.47
C ILE A 164 -7.85 2.78 -4.91
N GLN A 165 -8.16 3.65 -3.95
CA GLN A 165 -8.67 5.00 -4.20
C GLN A 165 -7.83 6.02 -3.44
N SER A 166 -6.97 6.77 -4.15
CA SER A 166 -6.19 7.85 -3.56
C SER A 166 -6.66 9.23 -4.02
N SER A 167 -6.79 10.13 -3.05
CA SER A 167 -6.97 11.58 -3.27
C SER A 167 -5.66 12.39 -3.10
N GLY A 168 -4.56 11.71 -2.76
CA GLY A 168 -3.23 12.30 -2.57
C GLY A 168 -2.42 12.36 -3.88
N SER A 169 -1.09 12.38 -3.76
CA SER A 169 -0.18 12.43 -4.93
C SER A 169 0.25 11.07 -5.48
N PHE A 170 -0.25 9.96 -4.92
CA PHE A 170 0.07 8.61 -5.40
C PHE A 170 -0.48 8.35 -6.81
N SER A 171 0.35 7.81 -7.70
CA SER A 171 -0.05 7.37 -9.04
C SER A 171 -0.19 5.85 -9.14
N CYS A 172 -1.34 5.40 -9.63
CA CYS A 172 -1.70 4.00 -9.88
C CYS A 172 -0.70 3.26 -10.77
N SER A 173 -0.04 3.96 -11.70
CA SER A 173 1.00 3.41 -12.58
C SER A 173 2.22 2.84 -11.83
N SER A 174 2.41 3.23 -10.57
CA SER A 174 3.39 2.62 -9.66
C SER A 174 3.14 1.12 -9.42
N LEU A 175 1.91 0.65 -9.70
CA LEU A 175 1.48 -0.74 -9.55
C LEU A 175 1.45 -1.50 -10.89
N ASP A 176 1.73 -0.87 -12.03
CA ASP A 176 1.60 -1.49 -13.36
C ASP A 176 2.49 -2.74 -13.50
N LYS A 177 3.61 -2.79 -12.77
CA LYS A 177 4.46 -3.98 -12.65
C LYS A 177 3.81 -5.13 -11.88
N LEU A 178 3.09 -4.80 -10.80
CA LEU A 178 2.34 -5.80 -10.04
C LEU A 178 1.17 -6.33 -10.86
N VAL A 179 0.52 -5.47 -11.67
CA VAL A 179 -0.55 -5.87 -12.59
C VAL A 179 -0.01 -6.73 -13.74
N SER A 180 1.06 -6.30 -14.42
CA SER A 180 1.45 -6.78 -15.75
C SER A 180 2.67 -7.70 -15.78
N GLU A 181 3.61 -7.54 -14.85
CA GLU A 181 4.79 -8.41 -14.72
C GLU A 181 4.45 -9.57 -13.76
N LYS A 182 4.22 -9.26 -12.47
CA LYS A 182 3.93 -10.27 -11.43
C LYS A 182 2.53 -10.91 -11.51
N HIS A 183 1.60 -10.31 -12.26
CA HIS A 183 0.18 -10.73 -12.30
C HIS A 183 -0.41 -10.89 -10.88
N ALA A 184 -0.08 -9.99 -9.96
CA ALA A 184 -0.25 -10.17 -8.53
C ALA A 184 -1.72 -10.24 -8.09
N PHE A 185 -2.57 -9.47 -8.75
CA PHE A 185 -4.00 -9.42 -8.48
C PHE A 185 -4.73 -10.51 -9.28
N LYS A 186 -5.17 -11.57 -8.60
CA LYS A 186 -5.91 -12.69 -9.21
C LYS A 186 -7.42 -12.41 -9.28
N GLY A 187 -7.93 -11.59 -8.37
CA GLY A 187 -9.30 -11.06 -8.40
C GLY A 187 -9.42 -9.71 -9.12
N PRO A 188 -10.63 -9.13 -9.22
CA PRO A 188 -10.86 -7.89 -9.96
C PRO A 188 -10.06 -6.71 -9.39
N PHE A 189 -9.26 -6.06 -10.23
CA PHE A 189 -8.46 -4.88 -9.89
C PHE A 189 -9.14 -3.58 -10.32
N SER A 190 -9.13 -2.59 -9.44
CA SER A 190 -9.55 -1.22 -9.74
C SER A 190 -8.66 -0.24 -8.96
N CYS A 191 -8.01 0.67 -9.68
CA CYS A 191 -7.26 1.77 -9.09
C CYS A 191 -7.84 3.10 -9.58
N SER A 192 -7.90 4.10 -8.71
CA SER A 192 -8.40 5.43 -9.00
C SER A 192 -7.60 6.45 -8.20
N GLU A 193 -6.96 7.36 -8.92
CA GLU A 193 -6.14 8.44 -8.37
C GLU A 193 -6.82 9.79 -8.57
N LYS A 194 -6.29 10.82 -7.90
CA LYS A 194 -6.60 12.21 -8.24
C LYS A 194 -5.94 12.54 -9.58
N GLU A 195 -6.74 12.72 -10.63
CA GLU A 195 -6.23 13.07 -11.97
C GLU A 195 -5.24 14.24 -11.87
N SER A 196 -3.95 13.93 -12.07
CA SER A 196 -2.89 14.93 -12.26
C SER A 196 -2.70 15.28 -13.74
N GLY A 197 -3.45 14.61 -14.63
CA GLY A 197 -3.46 14.89 -16.05
C GLY A 197 -4.21 16.18 -16.38
N LEU A 198 -3.73 16.88 -17.42
CA LEU A 198 -4.45 17.99 -18.04
C LEU A 198 -5.92 17.59 -18.35
N SER A 199 -6.85 18.52 -18.13
CA SER A 199 -8.28 18.33 -18.44
C SER A 199 -8.48 17.75 -19.86
N PRO A 200 -9.51 16.93 -20.11
CA PRO A 200 -9.82 16.39 -21.45
C PRO A 200 -9.80 17.45 -22.56
N GLY A 201 -10.26 18.67 -22.29
CA GLY A 201 -10.19 19.78 -23.25
C GLY A 201 -8.77 20.27 -23.57
N ALA A 202 -7.85 20.22 -22.60
CA ALA A 202 -6.44 20.56 -22.79
C ALA A 202 -5.66 19.42 -23.47
N LYS A 203 -5.97 18.15 -23.14
CA LYS A 203 -5.48 16.96 -23.87
C LYS A 203 -5.89 17.05 -25.36
N ALA A 204 -7.15 17.40 -25.66
CA ALA A 204 -7.63 17.62 -27.02
C ALA A 204 -6.98 18.83 -27.72
N GLY A 205 -6.83 19.95 -27.01
CA GLY A 205 -6.24 21.19 -27.56
C GLY A 205 -4.79 21.01 -28.05
N ILE A 206 -3.98 20.24 -27.32
CA ILE A 206 -2.60 19.94 -27.72
C ILE A 206 -2.58 19.09 -29.00
N ALA A 207 -3.43 18.07 -29.10
CA ALA A 207 -3.51 17.21 -30.29
C ALA A 207 -3.88 18.01 -31.56
N VAL A 208 -4.90 18.88 -31.47
CA VAL A 208 -5.31 19.76 -32.59
C VAL A 208 -4.21 20.76 -32.94
N GLY A 209 -3.55 21.36 -31.94
CA GLY A 209 -2.46 22.31 -32.13
C GLY A 209 -1.26 21.72 -32.89
N VAL A 210 -0.85 20.49 -32.55
CA VAL A 210 0.23 19.79 -33.24
C VAL A 210 -0.13 19.49 -34.70
N ILE A 211 -1.34 19.01 -34.97
CA ILE A 211 -1.81 18.70 -36.34
C ILE A 211 -1.77 19.98 -37.21
N ILE A 212 -2.32 21.09 -36.72
CA ILE A 212 -2.31 22.37 -37.44
C ILE A 212 -0.87 22.89 -37.64
N GLY A 213 -0.01 22.78 -36.62
CA GLY A 213 1.40 23.17 -36.70
C GLY A 213 2.17 22.41 -37.77
N VAL A 214 2.03 21.08 -37.84
CA VAL A 214 2.66 20.24 -38.87
C VAL A 214 2.15 20.61 -40.27
N ILE A 215 0.84 20.81 -40.44
CA ILE A 215 0.25 21.23 -41.73
C ILE A 215 0.82 22.57 -42.19
N LEU A 216 0.94 23.56 -41.30
CA LEU A 216 1.52 24.86 -41.63
C LEU A 216 3.01 24.77 -42.00
N ILE A 217 3.79 23.93 -41.30
CA ILE A 217 5.20 23.68 -41.62
C ILE A 217 5.33 23.04 -43.02
N VAL A 218 4.52 22.03 -43.33
CA VAL A 218 4.51 21.39 -44.67
C VAL A 218 4.13 22.39 -45.77
N LEU A 219 3.12 23.24 -45.54
CA LEU A 219 2.72 24.28 -46.48
C LEU A 219 3.81 25.34 -46.68
N LEU A 220 4.54 25.73 -45.62
CA LEU A 220 5.68 26.66 -45.72
C LEU A 220 6.86 26.04 -46.50
N ILE A 221 7.21 24.78 -46.24
CA ILE A 221 8.24 24.05 -47.00
C ILE A 221 7.87 23.98 -48.49
N TRP A 222 6.62 23.60 -48.80
CA TRP A 222 6.10 23.56 -50.16
C TRP A 222 6.08 24.94 -50.84
N PHE A 223 5.76 26.00 -50.10
CA PHE A 223 5.79 27.38 -50.59
C PHE A 223 7.22 27.88 -50.86
N CYS A 224 8.18 27.52 -50.01
CA CYS A 224 9.60 27.78 -50.23
C CYS A 224 10.14 27.07 -51.48
N ILE A 225 9.81 25.79 -51.67
CA ILE A 225 10.17 25.02 -52.88
C ILE A 225 9.50 25.64 -54.13
N ARG A 226 8.22 26.03 -54.05
CA ARG A 226 7.51 26.73 -55.14
C ARG A 226 8.10 28.12 -55.44
N ARG A 227 8.64 28.84 -54.44
CA ARG A 227 9.35 30.10 -54.64
C ARG A 227 10.71 29.87 -55.29
N GLN A 228 11.53 28.92 -54.81
CA GLN A 228 12.81 28.58 -55.44
C GLN A 228 12.64 28.17 -56.92
N LYS A 229 11.62 27.36 -57.25
CA LYS A 229 11.29 27.02 -58.64
C LYS A 229 10.83 28.20 -59.51
N LYS A 230 10.48 29.35 -58.93
CA LYS A 230 10.22 30.62 -59.65
C LYS A 230 11.45 31.54 -59.67
N SER A 231 12.31 31.49 -58.66
CA SER A 231 13.56 32.25 -58.58
C SER A 231 14.67 31.68 -59.47
N ALA A 232 14.57 30.42 -59.91
CA ALA A 232 15.49 29.78 -60.86
C ALA A 232 15.48 30.38 -62.29
N GLY A 233 14.76 31.49 -62.53
CA GLY A 233 14.65 32.14 -63.83
C GLY A 233 15.72 33.20 -64.15
N LEU A 234 16.49 33.70 -63.17
CA LEU A 234 17.50 34.74 -63.43
C LEU A 234 18.64 34.79 -62.40
N ALA A 235 19.62 33.89 -62.50
CA ALA A 235 20.92 34.02 -61.82
C ALA A 235 22.03 33.25 -62.56
N GLY A 236 23.08 33.96 -62.98
CA GLY A 236 24.43 33.41 -63.16
C GLY A 236 24.73 32.60 -64.43
N VAL A 237 25.03 33.29 -65.54
CA VAL A 237 26.03 32.77 -66.50
C VAL A 237 27.42 33.24 -66.04
N THR A 238 28.30 32.33 -65.60
CA THR A 238 29.78 32.38 -65.79
C THR A 238 30.52 31.20 -65.15
N ALA A 239 31.73 30.94 -65.66
CA ALA A 239 32.88 30.26 -65.00
C ALA A 239 32.76 28.77 -64.59
N ALA A 240 32.98 27.92 -65.61
CA ALA A 240 33.83 26.71 -65.62
C ALA A 240 34.40 26.10 -64.31
N GLY A 241 34.32 24.76 -64.20
CA GLY A 241 35.12 23.96 -63.25
C GLY A 241 34.83 22.45 -63.28
N THR A 242 35.87 21.65 -63.50
CA THR A 242 35.96 20.17 -63.40
C THR A 242 35.39 19.58 -62.08
N ALA A 243 34.95 18.31 -61.96
CA ALA A 243 35.32 17.09 -62.70
C ALA A 243 34.25 15.95 -62.69
N VAL A 244 34.62 14.82 -63.31
CA VAL A 244 33.99 13.46 -63.31
C VAL A 244 33.67 12.97 -61.88
N VAL A 245 32.65 12.13 -61.60
CA VAL A 245 32.63 10.64 -61.73
C VAL A 245 31.20 10.05 -61.74
N VAL A 246 31.00 9.06 -62.63
CA VAL A 246 30.11 7.86 -62.66
C VAL A 246 29.31 7.50 -61.38
N GLY A 247 28.07 6.94 -61.42
CA GLY A 247 27.30 6.39 -62.55
C GLY A 247 25.85 5.97 -62.20
N ASN A 248 25.33 4.96 -62.90
CA ASN A 248 23.90 4.56 -63.00
C ASN A 248 23.45 3.57 -61.86
N ASP A 249 22.26 2.92 -61.78
CA ASP A 249 21.18 2.46 -62.71
C ASP A 249 19.78 2.43 -61.98
N ILE A 250 18.61 2.61 -62.64
CA ILE A 250 17.54 1.63 -63.10
C ILE A 250 16.85 0.86 -61.91
N GLU A 251 15.52 0.59 -61.82
CA GLU A 251 14.47 0.26 -62.82
C GLU A 251 13.09 0.97 -62.68
N LYS A 252 11.95 0.24 -62.78
CA LYS A 252 10.66 0.73 -63.36
C LYS A 252 9.40 0.00 -62.86
N GLY A 253 8.28 0.74 -62.75
CA GLY A 253 6.88 0.29 -62.49
C GLY A 253 6.05 1.52 -62.05
N ASP A 254 4.94 1.95 -62.65
CA ASP A 254 3.78 1.32 -63.32
C ASP A 254 2.99 0.33 -62.44
N GLU A 255 1.64 0.32 -62.41
CA GLU A 255 0.68 0.98 -63.33
C GLU A 255 -0.63 1.49 -62.64
N GLN A 256 -1.67 1.79 -63.41
CA GLN A 256 -2.91 2.50 -63.01
C GLN A 256 -4.03 1.56 -62.48
N GLU A 257 -5.01 2.11 -61.74
CA GLU A 257 -6.42 2.04 -62.19
C GLU A 257 -7.34 3.10 -61.50
N MET A 258 -8.49 3.37 -62.11
CA MET A 258 -9.59 4.23 -61.64
C MET A 258 -10.89 3.74 -62.31
N PRO A 259 -12.08 3.93 -61.71
CA PRO A 259 -12.99 4.88 -62.37
C PRO A 259 -13.91 5.71 -61.44
N THR A 260 -14.67 6.59 -62.10
CA THR A 260 -15.69 7.55 -61.65
C THR A 260 -16.97 6.86 -61.09
N SER A 261 -18.07 7.50 -60.63
CA SER A 261 -18.71 8.78 -61.04
C SER A 261 -19.88 9.21 -60.11
N ILE A 262 -20.21 10.52 -60.03
CA ILE A 262 -21.55 11.17 -60.22
C ILE A 262 -22.75 10.69 -59.31
N SER A 263 -23.62 11.50 -58.68
CA SER A 263 -23.96 12.95 -58.80
C SER A 263 -24.56 13.59 -57.51
N ASN A 264 -24.83 14.91 -57.60
CA ASN A 264 -25.31 15.83 -56.56
C ASN A 264 -26.81 15.70 -56.17
N SER A 265 -27.16 16.22 -54.98
CA SER A 265 -28.30 17.18 -54.83
C SER A 265 -28.16 18.12 -53.61
N SER A 266 -28.50 19.39 -53.85
CA SER A 266 -28.64 20.55 -52.93
C SER A 266 -29.98 21.25 -53.31
N PRO A 267 -30.53 22.33 -52.68
CA PRO A 267 -29.87 23.37 -51.84
C PRO A 267 -30.72 24.05 -50.72
N SER A 268 -30.18 25.17 -50.17
CA SER A 268 -30.87 26.29 -49.48
C SER A 268 -31.41 26.07 -48.05
N SER A 269 -31.10 26.88 -47.01
CA SER A 269 -31.30 28.35 -46.74
C SER A 269 -32.44 28.53 -45.70
N GLN A 270 -32.49 29.47 -44.74
CA GLN A 270 -31.63 30.62 -44.37
C GLN A 270 -31.97 31.15 -42.94
N VAL A 271 -31.23 32.17 -42.45
CA VAL A 271 -31.63 33.25 -41.50
C VAL A 271 -31.72 32.99 -39.96
N SER A 272 -31.17 33.95 -39.20
CA SER A 272 -31.35 34.22 -37.75
C SER A 272 -32.00 35.61 -37.58
N PRO A 273 -32.66 35.99 -36.44
CA PRO A 273 -31.92 36.46 -35.24
C PRO A 273 -32.66 36.31 -33.89
N SER A 274 -32.18 37.01 -32.84
CA SER A 274 -32.70 37.18 -31.46
C SER A 274 -32.70 38.68 -31.07
N PRO A 275 -32.97 39.14 -29.81
CA PRO A 275 -33.87 38.71 -28.72
C PRO A 275 -35.02 39.77 -28.53
N PRO A 276 -35.60 40.07 -27.34
CA PRO A 276 -34.96 40.99 -26.35
C PRO A 276 -35.40 40.92 -24.84
N ALA A 277 -34.71 41.71 -23.99
CA ALA A 277 -35.15 42.51 -22.81
C ALA A 277 -35.85 41.87 -21.57
N ASP A 278 -35.69 42.34 -20.31
CA ASP A 278 -34.66 43.14 -19.59
C ASP A 278 -34.85 42.85 -18.04
N VAL A 279 -34.73 43.64 -16.94
CA VAL A 279 -34.65 45.08 -16.56
C VAL A 279 -34.00 45.23 -15.15
N GLU A 280 -33.13 46.25 -14.97
CA GLU A 280 -32.67 47.05 -13.78
C GLU A 280 -32.69 46.51 -12.30
N ALA A 281 -31.78 46.88 -11.38
CA ALA A 281 -30.56 47.76 -11.33
C ALA A 281 -29.72 47.39 -10.04
N ALA A 282 -28.85 48.17 -9.34
CA ALA A 282 -28.46 49.59 -9.34
C ALA A 282 -27.11 49.94 -8.64
N ALA A 283 -26.56 51.10 -9.01
CA ALA A 283 -25.82 52.12 -8.21
C ALA A 283 -24.70 51.77 -7.18
N THR A 284 -23.45 51.90 -7.64
CA THR A 284 -22.33 52.72 -7.06
C THR A 284 -21.98 52.72 -5.55
N SER A 285 -20.74 52.34 -5.24
CA SER A 285 -19.83 53.11 -4.35
C SER A 285 -18.35 52.74 -4.61
N SER A 286 -17.41 53.60 -4.23
CA SER A 286 -15.97 53.41 -4.47
C SER A 286 -15.11 53.77 -3.24
N ILE A 287 -14.05 52.98 -2.97
CA ILE A 287 -12.80 53.35 -2.26
C ILE A 287 -11.86 52.11 -2.19
N PRO A 288 -10.54 52.24 -2.45
CA PRO A 288 -9.61 51.11 -2.41
C PRO A 288 -8.94 50.92 -1.03
N ARG A 289 -8.57 49.68 -0.67
CA ARG A 289 -7.63 49.38 0.43
C ARG A 289 -6.64 48.26 0.09
N LYS A 290 -5.52 48.28 0.81
CA LYS A 290 -4.22 47.65 0.55
C LYS A 290 -4.06 46.35 1.39
N PRO A 291 -3.21 45.40 0.98
CA PRO A 291 -1.98 45.11 1.76
C PRO A 291 -0.76 45.00 0.81
N VAL A 292 0.40 45.62 1.05
CA VAL A 292 1.30 45.57 2.23
C VAL A 292 1.82 44.15 2.50
N SER A 293 2.91 43.81 1.82
CA SER A 293 3.84 42.75 2.20
C SER A 293 4.79 43.24 3.32
N PRO A 294 5.11 42.40 4.32
CA PRO A 294 6.25 42.60 5.21
C PRO A 294 7.52 41.90 4.65
N PRO A 295 8.73 42.49 4.79
CA PRO A 295 9.98 41.81 4.46
C PRO A 295 10.47 40.91 5.62
N PRO A 296 11.29 39.88 5.35
CA PRO A 296 11.94 39.10 6.40
C PRO A 296 13.00 39.92 7.15
N GLN A 297 13.09 39.75 8.47
CA GLN A 297 14.15 40.35 9.29
C GLN A 297 15.36 39.41 9.40
N ALA A 298 16.56 39.99 9.40
CA ALA A 298 17.81 39.26 9.57
C ALA A 298 18.13 39.03 11.06
N VAL A 299 18.67 37.85 11.38
CA VAL A 299 19.26 37.55 12.70
C VAL A 299 20.79 37.68 12.63
N PRO A 300 21.44 38.38 13.58
CA PRO A 300 22.89 38.56 13.56
C PRO A 300 23.63 37.34 14.12
N ALA A 301 24.72 36.95 13.48
CA ALA A 301 25.62 35.92 13.97
C ALA A 301 26.73 36.54 14.85
N ALA A 302 26.81 36.13 16.12
CA ALA A 302 27.93 36.45 17.00
C ALA A 302 28.06 35.46 18.17
N LEU A 303 28.97 34.48 18.04
CA LEU A 303 29.94 34.03 19.06
C LEU A 303 30.54 32.67 18.67
N VAL A 304 31.83 32.67 18.33
CA VAL A 304 32.69 31.47 18.17
C VAL A 304 33.92 31.69 19.04
N PRO A 305 34.21 30.78 19.98
CA PRO A 305 35.39 29.93 19.89
C PRO A 305 35.09 28.47 20.28
N GLY A 306 35.95 27.48 20.00
CA GLY A 306 37.26 27.50 19.34
C GLY A 306 38.09 26.28 19.79
N ASP A 307 38.95 25.74 18.93
CA ASP A 307 39.60 24.44 19.16
C ASP A 307 40.53 24.36 20.38
N ARG A 308 40.57 23.19 21.03
CA ARG A 308 41.82 22.41 21.14
C ARG A 308 41.64 20.97 21.62
N ALA A 309 42.60 20.14 21.22
CA ALA A 309 42.66 18.71 21.53
C ALA A 309 43.31 18.39 22.89
N SER A 310 42.98 17.21 23.40
CA SER A 310 43.81 16.33 24.23
C SER A 310 44.62 16.94 25.39
N ARG A 311 44.10 16.76 26.62
CA ARG A 311 44.95 16.39 27.76
C ARG A 311 44.18 15.56 28.79
N ILE A 312 44.82 14.51 29.27
CA ILE A 312 44.39 13.74 30.44
C ILE A 312 44.63 14.61 31.68
N LEU A 313 43.67 14.66 32.59
CA LEU A 313 43.95 14.84 34.01
C LEU A 313 42.99 13.97 34.84
N SER A 314 43.54 13.26 35.81
CA SER A 314 42.86 12.25 36.62
C SER A 314 42.07 12.87 37.76
N ASN A 315 40.83 12.43 37.97
CA ASN A 315 40.14 12.61 39.25
C ASN A 315 40.65 11.56 40.27
N PRO A 316 41.13 11.93 41.47
CA PRO A 316 41.86 11.02 42.35
C PRO A 316 41.01 10.44 43.50
N ASP A 317 39.80 9.93 43.22
CA ASP A 317 38.93 9.27 44.22
C ASP A 317 38.12 8.13 43.56
N ASP A 318 38.74 6.95 43.40
CA ASP A 318 38.03 5.69 43.07
C ASP A 318 38.83 4.45 43.60
N PRO A 319 38.36 3.79 44.67
CA PRO A 319 39.02 2.61 45.26
C PRO A 319 38.46 1.28 44.70
N SER A 320 38.46 1.08 43.38
CA SER A 320 37.95 -0.15 42.74
C SER A 320 38.89 -0.83 41.73
N LEU A 321 40.07 -1.26 42.20
CA LEU A 321 40.92 -2.21 41.44
C LEU A 321 40.27 -3.60 41.36
N PHE A 322 40.57 -4.35 40.28
CA PHE A 322 40.04 -5.68 39.93
C PHE A 322 38.52 -5.67 39.65
N LEU A 323 38.04 -5.77 38.41
CA LEU A 323 38.39 -6.77 37.38
C LEU A 323 38.30 -6.18 35.96
N ARG A 324 39.24 -6.50 35.08
CA ARG A 324 39.07 -6.31 33.62
C ARG A 324 38.41 -7.55 33.02
N PRO A 325 37.30 -7.44 32.25
CA PRO A 325 36.81 -8.54 31.43
C PRO A 325 37.89 -9.00 30.44
N MET A 326 38.16 -10.30 30.39
CA MET A 326 38.99 -10.87 29.34
C MET A 326 38.16 -10.97 28.05
N PRO A 327 38.72 -10.68 26.86
CA PRO A 327 38.01 -10.89 25.60
C PRO A 327 37.81 -12.39 25.38
N MET A 328 36.57 -12.87 25.56
CA MET A 328 36.17 -14.23 25.22
C MET A 328 36.38 -14.46 23.73
N ARG A 329 37.26 -15.42 23.40
CA ARG A 329 37.53 -15.81 22.02
C ARG A 329 36.41 -16.74 21.56
N GLN A 330 35.59 -16.27 20.62
CA GLN A 330 34.50 -17.04 20.04
C GLN A 330 35.08 -18.32 19.38
N PRO A 331 34.65 -19.53 19.78
CA PRO A 331 35.08 -20.75 19.12
C PRO A 331 34.45 -20.84 17.73
N SER A 332 35.19 -21.37 16.76
CA SER A 332 34.66 -21.74 15.46
C SER A 332 33.90 -23.06 15.57
N GLU A 333 32.62 -23.08 15.22
CA GLU A 333 31.87 -24.33 15.08
C GLU A 333 32.33 -25.08 13.81
N SER A 334 33.29 -25.99 13.98
CA SER A 334 33.82 -26.80 12.89
C SER A 334 34.26 -28.20 13.36
N GLU A 335 33.55 -28.78 14.33
CA GLU A 335 33.86 -30.11 14.89
C GLU A 335 32.59 -30.83 15.41
N VAL A 336 31.55 -30.91 14.56
CA VAL A 336 30.38 -31.76 14.84
C VAL A 336 30.69 -33.18 14.34
N PRO A 337 30.75 -34.22 15.20
CA PRO A 337 31.02 -35.57 14.75
C PRO A 337 29.85 -36.09 13.90
N MET A 338 30.15 -36.68 12.74
CA MET A 338 29.14 -37.38 11.96
C MET A 338 28.64 -38.60 12.74
N LEU A 339 27.34 -38.67 12.99
CA LEU A 339 26.69 -39.88 13.44
C LEU A 339 26.45 -40.78 12.23
N ASP A 340 27.24 -41.86 12.15
CA ASP A 340 27.15 -42.83 11.05
C ASP A 340 25.74 -43.44 10.95
N SER A 341 25.22 -43.46 9.73
CA SER A 341 23.89 -44.01 9.44
C SER A 341 23.94 -45.54 9.40
N TYR A 342 23.37 -46.20 10.41
CA TYR A 342 23.08 -47.63 10.36
C TYR A 342 21.82 -48.01 11.15
N ASN A 343 20.98 -48.86 10.54
CA ASN A 343 19.78 -49.50 11.10
C ASN A 343 18.77 -48.60 11.85
N VAL A 344 17.95 -47.87 11.08
CA VAL A 344 16.52 -47.74 11.43
C VAL A 344 15.76 -48.81 10.64
N HIS A 345 15.21 -49.82 11.31
CA HIS A 345 14.25 -50.73 10.68
C HIS A 345 12.88 -50.05 10.64
N GLU A 346 12.42 -49.73 9.44
CA GLU A 346 11.08 -49.20 9.22
C GLU A 346 10.03 -50.28 9.53
N ALA A 347 9.12 -50.00 10.46
CA ALA A 347 8.09 -50.95 10.88
C ALA A 347 6.97 -51.00 9.82
N PRO A 348 6.55 -52.20 9.37
CA PRO A 348 5.49 -52.30 8.37
C PRO A 348 4.14 -51.79 8.93
N PRO A 349 3.30 -51.14 8.11
CA PRO A 349 1.98 -50.69 8.55
C PRO A 349 1.11 -51.89 8.93
N ALA A 350 0.32 -51.74 9.99
CA ALA A 350 -0.57 -52.81 10.46
C ALA A 350 -1.70 -53.07 9.45
N GLU A 351 -1.84 -54.31 8.97
CA GLU A 351 -3.01 -54.74 8.23
C GLU A 351 -4.25 -54.75 9.14
N VAL A 352 -5.07 -53.70 9.07
CA VAL A 352 -6.43 -53.74 9.58
C VAL A 352 -7.28 -54.53 8.59
N GLY A 353 -7.63 -55.76 8.98
CA GLY A 353 -8.29 -56.72 8.10
C GLY A 353 -9.66 -56.29 7.57
N ARG A 354 -10.04 -56.86 6.42
CA ARG A 354 -11.40 -56.76 5.87
C ARG A 354 -12.43 -57.31 6.86
N SER A 355 -13.38 -56.48 7.27
CA SER A 355 -14.64 -56.92 7.88
C SER A 355 -15.84 -56.39 7.08
N GLN A 356 -16.64 -57.36 6.65
CA GLN A 356 -17.97 -57.36 6.03
C GLN A 356 -18.77 -56.06 5.88
N GLU A 357 -19.55 -56.04 4.79
CA GLU A 357 -20.71 -55.16 4.58
C GLU A 357 -21.72 -55.32 5.74
N GLY A 358 -21.77 -54.33 6.63
CA GLY A 358 -22.76 -54.22 7.69
C GLY A 358 -24.00 -53.47 7.19
N LEU A 359 -25.16 -54.11 7.29
CA LEU A 359 -26.45 -53.52 6.92
C LEU A 359 -26.84 -52.39 7.89
N PHE A 360 -26.93 -51.15 7.40
CA PHE A 360 -27.41 -50.01 8.19
C PHE A 360 -28.95 -49.98 8.23
N GLU A 361 -29.52 -50.64 9.22
CA GLU A 361 -30.96 -50.58 9.51
C GLU A 361 -31.31 -49.25 10.19
N LEU A 362 -32.16 -48.44 9.55
CA LEU A 362 -32.59 -47.13 10.05
C LEU A 362 -33.80 -47.28 11.00
N ASP A 363 -33.54 -47.26 12.30
CA ASP A 363 -34.60 -47.27 13.33
C ASP A 363 -35.45 -45.98 13.26
N ALA A 364 -36.67 -46.13 12.73
CA ALA A 364 -37.63 -45.04 12.55
C ALA A 364 -38.61 -44.99 13.72
N GLY A 365 -38.25 -44.24 14.76
CA GLY A 365 -39.08 -44.05 15.96
C GLY A 365 -40.53 -43.60 15.66
N PRO A 366 -41.53 -44.07 16.41
CA PRO A 366 -42.93 -44.02 16.00
C PRO A 366 -43.55 -42.61 16.04
N VAL A 367 -43.81 -42.06 14.86
CA VAL A 367 -44.52 -40.78 14.68
C VAL A 367 -46.01 -40.94 15.01
N ARG A 368 -46.48 -40.32 16.09
CA ARG A 368 -47.91 -40.20 16.40
C ARG A 368 -48.56 -39.12 15.52
N GLY A 369 -49.22 -39.53 14.44
CA GLY A 369 -50.00 -38.63 13.60
C GLY A 369 -51.41 -38.35 14.16
N THR A 370 -51.82 -37.08 14.15
CA THR A 370 -53.23 -36.65 14.32
C THR A 370 -53.53 -35.44 13.42
N HIS A 371 -54.78 -35.35 12.96
CA HIS A 371 -55.38 -34.25 12.19
C HIS A 371 -54.78 -33.92 10.80
N GLN A 372 -55.29 -34.65 9.79
CA GLN A 372 -55.47 -34.11 8.45
C GLN A 372 -56.98 -33.82 8.27
N GLN A 373 -57.35 -32.57 7.98
CA GLN A 373 -58.73 -32.19 7.61
C GLN A 373 -58.86 -32.08 6.09
N VAL A 374 -59.93 -32.64 5.54
CA VAL A 374 -60.22 -32.61 4.11
C VAL A 374 -61.13 -31.41 3.80
N MET A 375 -60.66 -30.53 2.92
CA MET A 375 -61.50 -29.50 2.30
C MET A 375 -62.37 -30.15 1.22
N HIS A 376 -63.69 -30.00 1.33
CA HIS A 376 -64.61 -30.23 0.22
C HIS A 376 -65.01 -28.90 -0.40
N HIS A 377 -64.73 -28.73 -1.69
CA HIS A 377 -65.41 -27.76 -2.55
C HIS A 377 -66.31 -28.52 -3.52
N GLY A 378 -67.55 -28.03 -3.65
CA GLY A 378 -68.60 -28.48 -4.56
C GLY A 378 -69.67 -27.40 -4.62
#